data_AF-A0A7S2BML4-F1
#
_entry.id   AF-A0A7S2BML4-F1
#
_cell.length_a   1.000
_cell.length_b   1.000
_cell.length_c   1.000
_cell.angle_alpha   90.00
_cell.angle_beta   90.00
_cell.angle_gamma   90.00
#
_symmetry.space_group_name_H-M   'P 1'
#
loop_
_entity.id
_entity.type
_entity.pdbx_description
1 polymer ?
#
loop_
_entity_poly.entity_id
_entity_poly.type
_entity_poly.pdbx_seq_one_letter_code
_entity_poly.pdbx_strand_id
1 'polypeptide(L)'
;SDVVRVAEPRLVPSSTEGKVDKKMRSSEQTFLNYDSSPKLQELHRLTAALLRAPKKNLNEFQVLRYQEGQHYDAHRDYWDPREFPDVPRFKNSEGFWSMRMATLLWYLRAPAAGGETWFPRAHGGDIPSDNWM
;
A
#
# COMPACT_ATOMS: atom_id res chain seq x y z
N SER A 1 5.37 5.08 17.90
CA SER A 1 3.95 5.51 17.86
C SER A 1 3.08 4.33 18.24
N ASP A 2 1.84 4.57 18.68
CA ASP A 2 0.88 3.52 19.03
C ASP A 2 0.68 2.50 17.88
N VAL A 3 0.68 2.99 16.62
CA VAL A 3 0.55 2.14 15.42
C VAL A 3 1.66 1.09 15.30
N VAL A 4 2.92 1.48 15.46
CA VAL A 4 4.07 0.56 15.32
C VAL A 4 3.98 -0.57 16.35
N ARG A 5 3.66 -0.23 17.60
CA ARG A 5 3.51 -1.20 18.70
C ARG A 5 2.38 -2.20 18.42
N VAL A 6 1.28 -1.74 17.83
CA VAL A 6 0.13 -2.58 17.46
C VAL A 6 0.45 -3.47 16.24
N ALA A 7 1.32 -3.00 15.34
CA ALA A 7 1.70 -3.71 14.13
C ALA A 7 2.77 -4.79 14.35
N GLU A 8 3.80 -4.50 15.14
CA GLU A 8 4.99 -5.36 15.33
C GLU A 8 4.70 -6.85 15.54
N PRO A 9 3.81 -7.26 16.47
CA PRO A 9 3.58 -8.69 16.72
C PRO A 9 2.78 -9.40 15.61
N ARG A 10 2.30 -8.68 14.59
CA ARG A 10 1.45 -9.19 13.50
C ARG A 10 2.12 -9.12 12.13
N LEU A 11 3.39 -8.70 12.09
CA LEU A 11 4.14 -8.59 10.84
C LEU A 11 4.43 -9.98 10.27
N VAL A 12 4.19 -10.12 8.97
CA VAL A 12 4.51 -11.31 8.17
C VAL A 12 5.25 -10.87 6.90
N PRO A 13 5.99 -11.75 6.22
CA PRO A 13 6.58 -11.42 4.92
C PRO A 13 5.53 -10.84 3.96
N SER A 14 5.86 -9.75 3.28
CA SER A 14 4.95 -9.14 2.32
C SER A 14 4.68 -10.08 1.16
N SER A 15 3.43 -10.06 0.69
CA SER A 15 2.99 -10.80 -0.48
C SER A 15 2.25 -9.88 -1.43
N THR A 16 2.48 -10.06 -2.73
CA THR A 16 1.70 -9.44 -3.81
C THR A 16 0.79 -10.53 -4.36
N GLU A 17 -0.53 -10.30 -4.32
CA GLU A 17 -1.52 -11.28 -4.75
C GLU A 17 -1.41 -12.66 -4.07
N GLY A 18 -1.04 -12.67 -2.78
CA GLY A 18 -0.85 -13.89 -2.01
C GLY A 18 0.46 -14.64 -2.29
N LYS A 19 1.31 -14.14 -3.20
CA LYS A 19 2.63 -14.69 -3.48
C LYS A 19 3.72 -13.84 -2.85
N VAL A 20 4.61 -14.47 -2.10
CA VAL A 20 5.82 -13.84 -1.58
C VAL A 20 6.87 -13.85 -2.68
N ASP A 21 7.24 -12.68 -3.19
CA ASP A 21 8.35 -12.50 -4.12
C ASP A 21 9.34 -11.49 -3.54
N LYS A 22 10.40 -12.00 -2.93
CA LYS A 22 11.43 -11.18 -2.28
C LYS A 22 12.31 -10.40 -3.27
N LYS A 23 12.25 -10.70 -4.58
CA LYS A 23 12.98 -9.92 -5.59
C LYS A 23 12.27 -8.60 -5.85
N MET A 24 10.94 -8.65 -6.00
CA MET A 24 10.12 -7.47 -6.24
C MET A 24 9.81 -6.71 -4.95
N ARG A 25 9.47 -7.43 -3.87
CA ARG A 25 9.07 -6.84 -2.58
C ARG A 25 9.60 -7.65 -1.42
N SER A 26 10.59 -7.10 -0.73
CA SER A 26 11.29 -7.80 0.36
C SER A 26 10.86 -7.38 1.76
N SER A 27 9.86 -6.51 1.91
CA SER A 27 9.34 -6.02 3.20
C SER A 27 8.57 -7.06 4.02
N GLU A 28 8.24 -6.67 5.25
CA GLU A 28 7.17 -7.29 6.04
C GLU A 28 5.94 -6.38 6.06
N GLN A 29 4.75 -6.97 6.24
CA GLN A 29 3.49 -6.24 6.32
C GLN A 29 2.52 -6.80 7.37
N THR A 30 1.56 -5.96 7.74
CA THR A 30 0.33 -6.39 8.40
C THR A 30 -0.82 -5.44 8.03
N PHE A 31 -2.06 -5.88 8.21
CA PHE A 31 -3.26 -5.06 8.03
C PHE A 31 -3.91 -4.86 9.38
N LEU A 32 -4.26 -3.62 9.70
CA LEU A 32 -4.87 -3.24 10.96
C LEU A 32 -6.26 -2.65 10.72
N ASN A 33 -7.22 -3.09 11.53
CA ASN A 33 -8.52 -2.45 11.62
C ASN A 33 -8.36 -1.08 12.32
N TYR A 34 -9.03 -0.05 11.80
CA TYR A 34 -8.95 1.30 12.35
C TYR A 34 -9.42 1.41 13.81
N ASP A 35 -10.30 0.52 14.27
CA ASP A 35 -10.81 0.49 15.64
C ASP A 35 -9.86 -0.19 16.63
N SER A 36 -8.72 -0.72 16.16
CA SER A 36 -7.77 -1.42 17.03
C SER A 36 -7.02 -0.51 18.02
N SER A 37 -7.06 0.81 17.82
CA SER A 37 -6.49 1.78 18.76
C SER A 37 -7.03 3.20 18.52
N PRO A 38 -7.01 4.09 19.52
CA PRO A 38 -7.38 5.50 19.34
C PRO A 38 -6.54 6.21 18.27
N LYS A 39 -5.25 5.87 18.14
CA LYS A 39 -4.39 6.48 17.14
C LYS A 39 -4.77 6.09 15.72
N LEU A 40 -5.17 4.84 15.51
CA LEU A 40 -5.66 4.39 14.20
C LEU A 40 -7.00 5.05 13.84
N GLN A 41 -7.91 5.24 14.79
CA GLN A 41 -9.16 5.98 14.55
C GLN A 41 -8.90 7.44 14.15
N GLU A 42 -7.91 8.08 14.78
CA GLU A 42 -7.45 9.42 14.41
C GLU A 42 -6.92 9.45 12.97
N LEU A 43 -6.02 8.51 12.61
CA LEU A 43 -5.48 8.40 11.25
C LEU A 43 -6.58 8.10 10.22
N HIS A 44 -7.60 7.32 10.57
CA HIS A 44 -8.75 7.07 9.69
C HIS A 44 -9.48 8.36 9.34
N ARG A 45 -9.74 9.19 10.37
CA ARG A 45 -10.39 10.50 10.20
C ARG A 45 -9.53 11.45 9.37
N LEU A 46 -8.22 11.52 9.64
CA LEU A 46 -7.29 12.39 8.91
C LEU A 46 -7.15 11.96 7.44
N THR A 47 -7.00 10.65 7.19
CA THR A 47 -6.89 10.10 5.84
C THR A 47 -8.14 10.39 5.02
N ALA A 48 -9.33 10.17 5.59
CA ALA A 48 -10.60 10.50 4.94
C ALA A 48 -10.72 11.99 4.61
N ALA A 49 -10.31 12.87 5.53
CA ALA A 49 -10.33 14.32 5.32
C ALA A 49 -9.35 14.78 4.23
N LEU A 50 -8.12 14.27 4.24
CA LEU A 50 -7.08 14.62 3.26
C LEU A 50 -7.44 14.14 1.86
N LEU A 51 -7.98 12.92 1.73
CA LEU A 51 -8.41 12.37 0.45
C LEU A 51 -9.80 12.87 0.01
N ARG A 52 -10.51 13.61 0.88
CA ARG A 52 -11.91 14.03 0.67
C ARG A 52 -12.82 12.86 0.29
N ALA A 53 -12.60 11.72 0.93
CA ALA A 53 -13.31 10.47 0.64
C ALA A 53 -14.07 9.96 1.88
N PRO A 54 -15.23 9.32 1.71
CA PRO A 54 -15.91 8.66 2.82
C PRO A 54 -15.03 7.59 3.45
N LYS A 55 -15.06 7.47 4.79
CA LYS A 55 -14.32 6.46 5.55
C LYS A 55 -14.55 5.02 5.06
N LYS A 56 -15.76 4.71 4.60
CA LYS A 56 -16.15 3.40 4.06
C LYS A 56 -15.42 3.01 2.76
N ASN A 57 -14.84 3.99 2.06
CA ASN A 57 -14.06 3.75 0.84
C ASN A 57 -12.58 3.48 1.15
N LEU A 58 -12.14 3.63 2.39
CA LEU A 58 -10.76 3.39 2.79
C LEU A 58 -10.57 1.91 3.12
N ASN A 59 -9.55 1.30 2.53
CA ASN A 59 -9.08 -0.04 2.89
C ASN A 59 -8.58 -0.08 4.34
N GLU A 60 -8.43 -1.30 4.88
CA GLU A 60 -7.70 -1.53 6.13
C GLU A 60 -6.33 -0.86 6.12
N PHE A 61 -5.84 -0.46 7.30
CA PHE A 61 -4.57 0.25 7.41
C PHE A 61 -3.40 -0.72 7.22
N GLN A 62 -2.76 -0.68 6.06
CA GLN A 62 -1.58 -1.49 5.77
C GLN A 62 -0.34 -0.87 6.41
N VAL A 63 0.35 -1.63 7.27
CA VAL A 63 1.64 -1.25 7.84
C VAL A 63 2.74 -2.05 7.16
N LEU A 64 3.82 -1.37 6.77
CA LEU A 64 4.98 -1.96 6.14
C LEU A 64 6.23 -1.71 7.00
N ARG A 65 7.09 -2.73 7.10
CA ARG A 65 8.41 -2.61 7.71
C ARG A 65 9.46 -3.01 6.69
N TYR A 66 10.39 -2.10 6.44
CA TYR A 66 11.58 -2.33 5.64
C TYR A 66 12.78 -2.32 6.57
N GLN A 67 13.56 -3.39 6.54
CA GLN A 67 14.88 -3.49 7.14
C GLN A 67 15.94 -2.95 6.15
N GLU A 68 17.16 -2.80 6.63
CA GLU A 68 18.28 -2.42 5.78
C GLU A 68 18.42 -3.37 4.57
N GLY A 69 18.55 -2.78 3.39
CA GLY A 69 18.63 -3.50 2.11
C GLY A 69 17.31 -4.05 1.57
N GLN A 70 16.18 -3.89 2.27
CA GLN A 70 14.87 -4.25 1.74
C GLN A 70 14.28 -3.13 0.89
N HIS A 71 13.46 -3.51 -0.09
CA HIS A 71 12.93 -2.62 -1.10
C HIS A 71 11.58 -3.12 -1.63
N TYR A 72 10.95 -2.25 -2.42
CA TYR A 72 9.83 -2.60 -3.28
C TYR A 72 10.06 -1.92 -4.63
N ASP A 73 10.15 -2.72 -5.69
CA ASP A 73 10.24 -2.22 -7.07
C ASP A 73 9.05 -1.32 -7.43
N ALA A 74 9.29 -0.43 -8.40
CA ALA A 74 8.28 0.50 -8.88
C ALA A 74 7.06 -0.25 -9.44
N HIS A 75 5.87 0.13 -9.01
CA HIS A 75 4.62 -0.53 -9.39
C HIS A 75 3.45 0.48 -9.41
N ARG A 76 2.28 0.01 -9.85
CA ARG A 76 1.01 0.75 -9.76
C ARG A 76 0.17 0.19 -8.62
N ASP A 77 -0.47 1.09 -7.89
CA ASP A 77 -1.47 0.74 -6.88
C ASP A 77 -2.86 0.42 -7.47
N TYR A 78 -3.03 0.64 -8.77
CA TYR A 78 -4.26 0.38 -9.49
C TYR A 78 -4.02 -0.69 -10.57
N TRP A 79 -5.11 -1.29 -11.04
CA TRP A 79 -5.11 -2.27 -12.12
C TRP A 79 -5.72 -1.68 -13.38
N ASP A 80 -5.10 -1.83 -14.55
CA ASP A 80 -5.73 -1.40 -15.80
C ASP A 80 -6.75 -2.46 -16.26
N PRO A 81 -8.04 -2.11 -16.44
CA PRO A 81 -9.04 -3.02 -16.99
C PRO A 81 -8.67 -3.62 -18.35
N ARG A 82 -7.84 -2.93 -19.14
CA ARG A 82 -7.39 -3.38 -20.47
C ARG A 82 -6.31 -4.44 -20.37
N GLU A 83 -5.55 -4.47 -19.28
CA GLU A 83 -4.52 -5.47 -19.02
C GLU A 83 -5.11 -6.72 -18.32
N PHE A 84 -6.20 -6.54 -17.56
CA PHE A 84 -6.80 -7.59 -16.74
C PHE A 84 -8.32 -7.76 -16.94
N PRO A 85 -8.86 -7.84 -18.18
CA PRO A 85 -10.30 -7.73 -18.47
C PRO A 85 -11.17 -8.76 -17.73
N ASP A 86 -10.62 -9.94 -17.46
CA ASP A 86 -11.33 -11.13 -16.97
C ASP A 86 -10.96 -11.53 -15.54
N VAL A 87 -10.58 -10.57 -14.69
CA VAL A 87 -10.23 -10.85 -13.29
C VAL A 87 -11.38 -10.42 -12.34
N PRO A 88 -12.25 -11.35 -11.87
CA PRO A 88 -13.46 -11.01 -11.12
C PRO A 88 -13.18 -10.24 -9.82
N ARG A 89 -12.01 -10.43 -9.20
CA ARG A 89 -11.65 -9.77 -7.94
C ARG A 89 -11.51 -8.24 -8.06
N PHE A 90 -11.37 -7.71 -9.27
CA PHE A 90 -11.32 -6.27 -9.52
C PHE A 90 -12.70 -5.66 -9.76
N LYS A 91 -13.76 -6.48 -9.70
CA LYS A 91 -15.15 -6.05 -9.84
C LYS A 91 -15.88 -6.26 -8.51
N ASN A 92 -16.80 -5.36 -8.18
CA ASN A 92 -17.72 -5.54 -7.04
C ASN A 92 -18.82 -6.55 -7.41
N SER A 93 -19.73 -6.84 -6.47
CA SER A 93 -20.85 -7.78 -6.67
C SER A 93 -21.81 -7.38 -7.81
N GLU A 94 -21.79 -6.12 -8.23
CA GLU A 94 -22.61 -5.57 -9.31
C GLU A 94 -21.85 -5.55 -10.66
N GLY A 95 -20.60 -6.02 -10.70
CA GLY A 95 -19.78 -6.07 -11.90
C GLY A 95 -19.02 -4.77 -12.21
N PHE A 96 -19.12 -3.74 -11.37
CA PHE A 96 -18.36 -2.49 -11.53
C PHE A 96 -16.93 -2.63 -11.01
N TRP A 97 -15.97 -2.03 -11.71
CA TRP A 97 -14.57 -2.01 -11.29
C TRP A 97 -14.41 -1.33 -9.94
N SER A 98 -13.81 -2.04 -8.98
CA SER A 98 -13.40 -1.51 -7.69
C SER A 98 -11.90 -1.26 -7.73
N MET A 99 -11.52 -0.01 -7.94
CA MET A 99 -10.13 0.39 -8.14
C MET A 99 -9.67 1.39 -7.08
N ARG A 100 -8.37 1.35 -6.76
CA ARG A 100 -7.75 2.39 -5.92
C ARG A 100 -7.61 3.67 -6.74
N MET A 101 -8.26 4.74 -6.29
CA MET A 101 -8.16 6.06 -6.93
C MET A 101 -6.99 6.89 -6.42
N ALA A 102 -6.59 6.67 -5.17
CA ALA A 102 -5.51 7.40 -4.51
C ALA A 102 -4.89 6.53 -3.41
N THR A 103 -3.61 6.78 -3.14
CA THR A 103 -2.87 6.20 -2.02
C THR A 103 -2.33 7.33 -1.15
N LEU A 104 -2.42 7.16 0.17
CA LEU A 104 -1.82 8.07 1.14
C LEU A 104 -0.83 7.28 1.99
N LEU A 105 0.44 7.71 1.98
CA LEU A 105 1.52 7.09 2.72
C LEU A 105 1.81 7.88 4.01
N TRP A 106 1.65 7.24 5.16
CA TRP A 106 2.08 7.77 6.44
C TRP A 106 3.47 7.23 6.81
N TYR A 107 4.49 8.09 6.85
CA TYR A 107 5.82 7.69 7.36
C TYR A 107 5.79 7.63 8.89
N LEU A 108 5.76 6.41 9.44
CA LEU A 108 5.68 6.20 10.89
C LEU A 108 7.04 6.31 11.59
N ARG A 109 8.13 6.08 10.84
CA ARG A 109 9.52 6.24 11.25
C ARG A 109 10.34 6.57 10.01
N ALA A 110 11.11 7.65 10.05
CA ALA A 110 12.04 7.98 8.97
C ALA A 110 13.30 7.08 9.08
N PRO A 111 13.82 6.53 7.97
CA PRO A 111 15.11 5.87 7.94
C PRO A 111 16.25 6.88 8.10
N ALA A 112 17.44 6.41 8.52
CA ALA A 112 18.64 7.25 8.61
C ALA A 112 19.21 7.60 7.22
N ALA A 113 19.08 6.68 6.25
CA ALA A 113 19.48 6.86 4.86
C ALA A 113 18.65 5.92 3.97
N GLY A 114 18.42 6.32 2.71
CA GLY A 114 17.62 5.58 1.74
C GLY A 114 16.13 5.51 2.12
N GLY A 115 15.41 4.57 1.48
CA GLY A 115 13.99 4.31 1.77
C GLY A 115 13.04 5.39 1.25
N GLU A 116 13.47 6.19 0.27
CA GLU A 116 12.65 7.17 -0.40
C GLU A 116 11.51 6.50 -1.18
N THR A 117 10.35 7.17 -1.26
CA THR A 117 9.34 6.81 -2.26
C THR A 117 9.70 7.50 -3.58
N TRP A 118 10.21 6.71 -4.51
CA TRP A 118 10.61 7.19 -5.83
C TRP A 118 9.48 7.02 -6.85
N PHE A 119 9.18 8.08 -7.59
CA PHE A 119 8.22 8.09 -8.69
C PHE A 119 8.97 8.19 -10.02
N PRO A 120 9.35 7.07 -10.67
CA PRO A 120 10.20 7.08 -11.87
C PRO A 120 9.65 7.92 -13.01
N ARG A 121 8.32 7.94 -13.15
CA ARG A 121 7.63 8.66 -14.23
C ARG A 121 7.31 10.12 -13.89
N ALA A 122 7.65 10.59 -12.68
CA ALA A 122 7.47 11.99 -12.33
C ALA A 122 8.29 12.87 -13.29
N HIS A 123 7.77 14.05 -13.63
CA HIS A 123 8.42 14.99 -14.54
C HIS A 123 8.77 14.44 -15.93
N GLY A 124 8.02 13.43 -16.41
CA GLY A 124 8.22 12.85 -17.73
C GLY A 124 9.32 11.78 -17.81
N GLY A 125 9.75 11.24 -16.66
CA GLY A 125 10.74 10.16 -16.62
C GLY A 125 10.26 8.87 -17.29
N ASP A 126 11.23 8.02 -17.62
CA ASP A 126 11.04 6.79 -18.37
C ASP A 126 10.19 5.76 -17.61
N ILE A 127 9.69 4.77 -18.35
CA ILE A 127 9.14 3.55 -17.76
C ILE A 127 10.34 2.66 -17.40
N PRO A 128 10.58 2.34 -16.11
CA PRO A 128 11.65 1.44 -15.71
C PRO A 128 11.59 0.08 -16.40
N SER A 129 12.77 -0.49 -16.62
CA SER A 129 12.97 -1.75 -17.34
C SER A 129 12.55 -3.00 -16.57
N ASP A 130 12.42 -2.90 -15.25
CA ASP A 130 12.29 -4.07 -14.37
C ASP A 130 10.82 -4.41 -14.20
N ASN A 131 10.41 -5.59 -14.70
CA ASN A 131 9.05 -6.17 -14.67
C ASN A 131 7.96 -5.25 -14.08
N TRP A 132 7.53 -4.29 -14.91
CA TRP A 132 6.33 -3.50 -14.70
C TRP A 132 5.09 -4.38 -14.95
N MET A 133 4.82 -5.32 -14.03
CA MET A 133 3.55 -6.06 -13.88
C MET A 133 3.64 -7.03 -12.70
#